data_AF-M3TI98-F1
#
_entry.id   AF-M3TI98-F1
#
_cell.length_a   1.000
_cell.length_b   1.000
_cell.length_c   1.000
_cell.angle_alpha   90.00
_cell.angle_beta   90.00
_cell.angle_gamma   90.00
#
_symmetry.space_group_name_H-M   'P 1'
#
loop_
_entity.id
_entity.type
_entity.pdbx_description
1 polymer ?
#
loop_
_entity_poly.entity_id
_entity_poly.type
_entity_poly.pdbx_seq_one_letter_code
_entity_poly.pdbx_strand_id
1 'polypeptide(L)'
;MLDAYLNGRIDRLYVVSNVFVNTMTQKPTIQQLVPLVPAEGGELQGKHWDYLYEPDAKTLLDGLLVRYVESQVYQAVVENAASEQAARMIAMKNATDNAGDLIKELQLVYNKARQAAITQEISEIVGGAAAV
;
A
#
# COMPACT_ATOMS: atom_id res chain seq x y z
N MET A 1 -7.69 22.10 -4.30
CA MET A 1 -8.68 21.55 -3.34
C MET A 1 -8.92 22.51 -2.19
N LEU A 2 -7.87 23.05 -1.55
CA LEU A 2 -8.04 24.11 -0.53
C LEU A 2 -8.80 25.33 -1.06
N ASP A 3 -8.50 25.80 -2.28
CA ASP A 3 -9.26 26.91 -2.89
C ASP A 3 -10.76 26.59 -3.07
N ALA A 4 -11.11 25.32 -3.30
CA ALA A 4 -12.51 24.92 -3.42
C ALA A 4 -13.23 25.01 -2.07
N TYR A 5 -12.54 24.71 -0.97
CA TYR A 5 -13.06 24.87 0.38
C TYR A 5 -13.20 26.36 0.74
N LEU A 6 -12.17 27.17 0.46
CA LEU A 6 -12.19 28.61 0.70
C LEU A 6 -13.29 29.32 -0.11
N ASN A 7 -13.58 28.84 -1.32
CA ASN A 7 -14.66 29.36 -2.17
C ASN A 7 -16.04 28.76 -1.83
N GLY A 8 -16.18 27.97 -0.77
CA GLY A 8 -17.46 27.38 -0.33
C GLY A 8 -18.04 26.33 -1.28
N ARG A 9 -17.24 25.75 -2.17
CA ARG A 9 -17.68 24.68 -3.09
C ARG A 9 -17.67 23.29 -2.44
N ILE A 10 -16.88 23.13 -1.38
CA ILE A 10 -16.80 21.91 -0.58
C ILE A 10 -16.84 22.28 0.91
N ASP A 11 -17.61 21.52 1.68
CA ASP A 11 -17.74 21.75 3.13
C ASP A 11 -16.76 20.91 3.95
N ARG A 12 -16.20 19.83 3.37
CA ARG A 12 -15.29 18.91 4.05
C ARG A 12 -14.26 18.34 3.09
N LEU A 13 -13.04 18.15 3.58
CA LEU A 13 -11.93 17.54 2.87
C LEU A 13 -11.37 16.38 3.69
N TYR A 14 -11.32 15.21 3.07
CA TYR A 14 -10.78 13.99 3.67
C TYR A 14 -9.56 13.52 2.87
N VAL A 15 -8.58 12.95 3.58
CA VAL A 15 -7.49 12.17 3.00
C VAL A 15 -7.76 10.70 3.29
N VAL A 16 -7.58 9.88 2.26
CA VAL A 16 -7.70 8.43 2.35
C VAL A 16 -6.33 7.85 2.08
N SER A 17 -5.77 7.17 3.07
CA SER A 17 -4.43 6.56 2.97
C SER A 17 -4.37 5.27 3.79
N ASN A 18 -3.30 4.50 3.56
CA ASN A 18 -2.98 3.37 4.40
C ASN A 18 -2.00 3.82 5.49
N VAL A 19 -2.38 3.57 6.74
CA VAL A 19 -1.51 3.76 7.89
C VAL A 19 -0.65 2.53 8.06
N PHE A 20 0.66 2.75 8.18
CA PHE A 20 1.65 1.70 8.34
C PHE A 20 1.68 1.27 9.81
N VAL A 21 1.06 0.14 10.14
CA VAL A 21 1.13 -0.41 11.51
C VAL A 21 2.35 -1.31 11.64
N ASN A 22 2.52 -2.26 10.72
CA ASN A 22 3.70 -3.11 10.63
C ASN A 22 3.83 -3.66 9.20
N THR A 23 4.86 -4.47 8.95
CA THR A 23 5.14 -5.04 7.63
C THR A 23 4.02 -5.92 7.09
N MET A 24 3.23 -6.57 7.96
CA MET A 24 2.11 -7.45 7.56
C MET A 24 0.75 -6.76 7.55
N THR A 25 0.58 -5.66 8.28
CA THR A 25 -0.70 -5.01 8.54
C THR A 25 -0.65 -3.56 8.13
N GLN A 26 -1.40 -3.23 7.08
CA GLN A 26 -1.66 -1.86 6.66
C GLN A 26 -3.15 -1.58 6.89
N LYS A 27 -3.47 -0.49 7.60
CA LYS A 27 -4.87 -0.17 7.93
C LYS A 27 -5.37 0.97 7.04
N PRO A 28 -6.41 0.76 6.22
CA PRO A 28 -7.02 1.84 5.47
C PRO A 28 -7.70 2.80 6.45
N THR A 29 -7.29 4.06 6.39
CA THR A 29 -7.75 5.10 7.31
C THR A 29 -8.23 6.31 6.52
N ILE A 30 -9.33 6.89 6.99
CA ILE A 30 -9.91 8.12 6.45
C ILE A 30 -9.69 9.20 7.50
N GLN A 31 -8.88 10.19 7.18
CA GLN A 31 -8.59 11.30 8.08
C GLN A 31 -9.21 12.58 7.51
N GLN A 32 -9.95 13.32 8.35
CA GLN A 32 -10.48 14.62 7.97
C GLN A 32 -9.37 15.68 8.08
N LEU A 33 -9.11 16.40 7.00
CA LEU A 33 -8.14 17.50 6.98
C LEU A 33 -8.79 18.82 7.37
N VAL A 34 -9.94 19.12 6.75
CA VAL A 34 -10.67 20.38 6.96
C VAL A 34 -12.17 20.09 6.97
N PRO A 35 -12.97 20.66 7.91
CA PRO A 35 -12.56 21.49 9.04
C PRO A 35 -11.74 20.73 10.08
N LEU A 36 -10.82 21.42 10.77
CA LEU A 36 -10.02 20.82 11.84
C LEU A 36 -10.94 20.34 12.96
N VAL A 37 -10.79 19.06 13.32
CA VAL A 37 -11.48 18.48 14.47
C VAL A 37 -10.65 18.80 15.72
N PRO A 38 -11.26 19.27 16.83
CA PRO A 38 -10.54 19.48 18.08
C PRO A 38 -9.88 18.18 18.55
N ALA A 39 -8.66 18.26 19.07
CA ALA A 39 -8.02 17.11 19.68
C ALA A 39 -8.81 16.66 20.93
N GLU A 40 -9.24 15.41 20.98
CA GLU A 40 -9.87 14.84 22.18
C GLU A 40 -8.82 14.76 23.31
N GLY A 41 -9.07 15.46 24.42
CA GLY A 41 -8.18 15.50 25.60
C GLY A 41 -7.38 16.79 25.80
N GLY A 42 -7.62 17.83 25.00
CA GLY A 42 -6.99 19.14 25.20
C GLY A 42 -7.57 19.93 26.38
N GLU A 43 -7.32 19.49 27.62
CA GLU A 43 -7.05 20.52 28.64
C GLU A 43 -5.86 21.33 28.09
N LEU A 44 -6.00 22.65 28.02
CA LEU A 44 -4.91 23.56 27.69
C LEU A 44 -3.84 23.46 28.79
N GLN A 45 -3.09 22.36 28.85
CA GLN A 45 -1.97 22.16 29.75
C GLN A 45 -0.78 22.93 29.23
N GLY A 46 -0.79 24.24 29.46
CA GLY A 46 0.30 25.11 29.08
C GLY A 46 -0.04 26.55 29.38
N LYS A 47 0.79 27.20 30.20
CA LYS A 47 0.78 28.66 30.41
C LYS A 47 0.55 29.36 29.07
N HIS A 48 -0.44 30.24 29.02
CA HIS A 48 -0.60 31.19 27.91
C HIS A 48 0.69 32.00 27.84
N TRP A 49 1.58 31.64 26.92
CA TRP A 49 2.71 32.47 26.57
C TRP A 49 2.23 33.40 25.47
N ASP A 50 2.21 34.69 25.80
CA ASP A 50 1.84 35.74 24.88
C ASP A 50 3.00 35.93 23.89
N TYR A 51 2.89 35.33 22.71
CA TYR A 51 3.90 35.46 21.67
C TYR A 51 3.75 36.83 21.00
N LEU A 52 4.86 37.53 20.77
CA LEU A 52 4.87 38.70 19.91
C LEU A 52 4.82 38.23 18.45
N TYR A 53 3.68 38.44 17.80
CA TYR A 53 3.49 38.09 16.39
C TYR A 53 3.86 39.25 15.48
N GLU A 54 4.69 39.00 14.48
CA GLU A 54 4.94 39.93 13.37
C GLU A 54 4.60 39.21 12.05
N PRO A 55 3.71 39.73 11.18
CA PRO A 55 3.00 41.02 11.24
C PRO A 55 1.74 41.04 12.12
N ASP A 56 0.88 40.02 12.07
CA ASP A 56 -0.27 39.85 12.95
C ASP A 56 -0.61 38.36 13.11
N ALA A 57 -1.24 37.98 14.23
CA ALA A 57 -1.52 36.59 14.56
C ALA A 57 -2.41 35.88 13.51
N LYS A 58 -3.35 36.62 12.90
CA LYS A 58 -4.29 36.04 11.93
C LYS A 58 -3.58 35.70 10.63
N THR A 59 -2.81 36.64 10.07
CA THR A 59 -2.04 36.43 8.85
C THR A 59 -1.05 35.28 9.00
N LEU A 60 -0.39 35.18 10.15
CA LEU A 60 0.52 34.09 10.44
C LEU A 60 -0.20 32.74 10.54
N LEU A 61 -1.34 32.69 11.24
CA LEU A 61 -2.16 31.50 11.37
C LEU A 61 -2.72 31.01 10.03
N ASP A 62 -3.22 31.92 9.19
CA ASP A 62 -3.75 31.59 7.86
C ASP A 62 -2.67 30.91 6.98
N GLY A 63 -1.44 31.43 7.01
CA GLY A 63 -0.30 30.83 6.30
C GLY A 63 0.12 29.47 6.88
N LEU A 64 0.16 29.36 8.21
CA LEU A 64 0.51 28.11 8.90
C LEU A 64 -0.52 27.01 8.67
N LEU A 65 -1.81 27.32 8.64
CA LEU A 65 -2.88 26.34 8.41
C LEU A 65 -2.76 25.69 7.03
N VAL A 66 -2.44 26.47 5.99
CA VAL A 66 -2.20 25.93 4.65
C VAL A 66 -1.01 24.97 4.67
N ARG A 67 0.11 25.37 5.27
CA ARG A 67 1.32 24.53 5.37
C ARG A 67 1.09 23.29 6.21
N TYR A 68 0.28 23.38 7.25
CA TYR A 68 -0.11 22.25 8.09
C TYR A 68 -0.89 21.22 7.27
N VAL A 69 -1.90 21.65 6.50
CA VAL A 69 -2.67 20.73 5.64
C VAL A 69 -1.80 20.09 4.57
N GLU A 70 -0.91 20.86 3.92
CA GLU A 70 0.06 20.31 2.97
C GLU A 70 0.96 19.25 3.60
N SER A 71 1.44 19.50 4.82
CA SER A 71 2.26 18.56 5.59
C SER A 71 1.50 17.27 5.92
N GLN A 72 0.23 17.37 6.34
CA GLN A 72 -0.62 16.20 6.59
C GLN A 72 -0.82 15.34 5.34
N VAL A 73 -1.07 15.97 4.18
CA VAL A 73 -1.19 15.26 2.91
C VAL A 73 0.14 14.60 2.53
N TYR A 74 1.26 15.33 2.67
CA TYR A 74 2.58 14.80 2.37
C TYR A 74 2.92 13.58 3.24
N GLN A 75 2.68 13.67 4.54
CA GLN A 75 2.85 12.56 5.48
C GLN A 75 2.03 11.34 5.04
N ALA A 76 0.74 11.55 4.71
CA ALA A 76 -0.14 10.48 4.28
C ALA A 76 0.36 9.79 2.98
N VAL A 77 0.95 10.54 2.05
CA VAL A 77 1.53 9.99 0.83
C VAL A 77 2.78 9.17 1.12
N VAL A 78 3.70 9.69 1.93
CA VAL A 78 4.94 8.99 2.31
C VAL A 78 4.64 7.69 3.06
N GLU A 79 3.67 7.73 3.98
CA GLU A 79 3.24 6.56 4.73
C GLU A 79 2.53 5.52 3.85
N ASN A 80 1.73 5.98 2.87
CA ASN A 80 1.13 5.09 1.89
C ASN A 80 2.19 4.41 1.02
N ALA A 81 3.23 5.12 0.60
CA ALA A 81 4.34 4.54 -0.15
C ALA A 81 5.10 3.48 0.66
N ALA A 82 5.33 3.71 1.96
CA ALA A 82 5.91 2.69 2.84
C ALA A 82 5.01 1.45 2.97
N SER A 83 3.71 1.66 3.16
CA SER A 83 2.69 0.61 3.20
C SER A 83 2.63 -0.20 1.91
N GLU A 84 2.75 0.46 0.75
CA GLU A 84 2.78 -0.16 -0.56
C GLU A 84 3.98 -1.09 -0.73
N GLN A 85 5.18 -0.63 -0.35
CA GLN A 85 6.38 -1.46 -0.46
C GLN A 85 6.30 -2.72 0.42
N ALA A 86 5.78 -2.59 1.64
CA ALA A 86 5.57 -3.73 2.53
C ALA A 86 4.53 -4.72 1.98
N ALA A 87 3.38 -4.21 1.52
CA ALA A 87 2.33 -5.04 0.91
C ALA A 87 2.83 -5.74 -0.36
N ARG A 88 3.56 -5.02 -1.22
CA ARG A 88 4.16 -5.58 -2.45
C ARG A 88 5.15 -6.69 -2.12
N MET A 89 6.01 -6.50 -1.13
CA MET A 89 6.98 -7.51 -0.72
C MET A 89 6.29 -8.83 -0.32
N ILE A 90 5.22 -8.75 0.47
CA ILE A 90 4.46 -9.93 0.91
C ILE A 90 3.74 -10.59 -0.28
N ALA A 91 3.08 -9.79 -1.12
CA ALA A 91 2.39 -10.29 -2.30
C ALA A 91 3.34 -11.03 -3.26
N MET A 92 4.54 -10.48 -3.48
CA MET A 92 5.56 -11.09 -4.34
C MET A 92 6.17 -12.35 -3.72
N LYS A 93 6.35 -12.38 -2.40
CA LYS A 93 6.78 -13.60 -1.70
C LYS A 93 5.76 -14.72 -1.90
N ASN A 94 4.48 -14.45 -1.66
CA ASN A 94 3.41 -15.42 -1.88
C ASN A 94 3.33 -15.87 -3.34
N ALA A 95 3.49 -14.94 -4.30
CA ALA A 95 3.54 -15.28 -5.72
C ALA A 95 4.72 -16.21 -6.06
N THR A 96 5.88 -15.98 -5.46
CA THR A 96 7.08 -16.82 -5.65
C THR A 96 6.88 -18.22 -5.06
N ASP A 97 6.30 -18.30 -3.86
CA ASP A 97 6.00 -19.58 -3.21
C ASP A 97 4.98 -20.39 -4.04
N ASN A 98 3.90 -19.74 -4.50
CA ASN A 98 2.89 -20.35 -5.37
C ASN A 98 3.49 -20.83 -6.71
N ALA A 99 4.38 -20.05 -7.32
CA ALA A 99 5.08 -20.44 -8.54
C ALA A 99 5.99 -21.66 -8.29
N GLY A 100 6.66 -21.70 -7.14
CA GLY A 100 7.49 -22.84 -6.73
C GLY A 100 6.67 -24.13 -6.60
N ASP A 101 5.46 -24.05 -6.08
CA ASP A 101 4.57 -25.22 -5.97
C ASP A 101 4.07 -25.68 -7.34
N LEU A 102 3.70 -24.75 -8.24
CA LEU A 102 3.33 -25.07 -9.61
C LEU A 102 4.48 -25.76 -10.38
N ILE A 103 5.72 -25.31 -10.19
CA ILE A 103 6.90 -25.91 -10.81
C ILE A 103 7.05 -27.36 -10.36
N LYS A 104 6.89 -27.66 -9.07
CA LYS A 104 6.98 -29.03 -8.55
C LYS A 104 5.91 -29.94 -9.17
N GLU A 105 4.68 -29.45 -9.28
CA GLU A 105 3.58 -30.19 -9.91
C GLU A 105 3.87 -30.47 -11.39
N LEU A 106 4.27 -29.45 -12.15
CA LEU A 106 4.61 -29.60 -13.56
C LEU A 106 5.82 -30.52 -13.77
N GLN A 107 6.78 -30.54 -12.86
CA GLN A 107 7.93 -31.43 -12.93
C GLN A 107 7.53 -32.91 -12.75
N LEU A 108 6.54 -33.21 -11.89
CA LEU A 108 5.98 -34.55 -11.77
C LEU A 108 5.28 -34.98 -13.07
N VAL A 109 4.47 -34.09 -13.65
CA VAL A 109 3.80 -34.33 -14.94
C VAL A 109 4.81 -34.56 -16.06
N TYR A 110 5.85 -33.73 -16.13
CA TYR A 110 6.94 -33.86 -17.11
C TYR A 110 7.63 -35.22 -17.01
N ASN A 111 8.01 -35.64 -15.81
CA ASN A 111 8.68 -36.92 -15.61
C ASN A 111 7.80 -38.11 -16.00
N LYS A 112 6.49 -38.04 -15.70
CA LYS A 112 5.52 -39.06 -16.10
C LYS A 112 5.37 -39.13 -17.63
N ALA A 113 5.24 -37.98 -18.29
CA ALA A 113 5.16 -37.90 -19.75
C ALA A 113 6.44 -38.40 -20.42
N ARG A 114 7.61 -38.04 -19.86
CA ARG A 114 8.92 -38.50 -20.34
C ARG A 114 9.05 -40.02 -20.26
N GLN A 115 8.66 -40.62 -19.15
CA GLN A 115 8.70 -42.08 -19.00
C GLN A 115 7.75 -42.77 -19.98
N ALA A 116 6.52 -42.25 -20.14
CA ALA A 116 5.57 -42.78 -21.10
C ALA A 116 6.11 -42.72 -22.55
N ALA A 117 6.75 -41.61 -22.94
CA ALA A 117 7.37 -41.47 -24.25
C ALA A 117 8.51 -42.47 -24.47
N ILE A 118 9.42 -42.65 -23.50
CA ILE A 118 10.50 -43.65 -23.59
C ILE A 118 9.93 -45.07 -23.75
N THR A 119 8.91 -45.42 -22.96
CA THR A 119 8.26 -46.74 -23.06
C THR A 119 7.58 -46.94 -24.41
N GLN A 120 6.93 -45.90 -24.94
CA GLN A 120 6.30 -45.94 -26.25
C GLN A 120 7.34 -46.14 -27.36
N GLU A 121 8.42 -45.36 -27.37
CA GLU A 121 9.50 -45.51 -28.35
C GLU A 121 10.11 -46.91 -28.33
N ILE A 122 10.37 -47.47 -27.14
CA ILE A 122 10.89 -48.85 -27.01
C ILE A 122 9.88 -49.87 -27.53
N SER A 123 8.59 -49.69 -27.22
CA SER A 123 7.52 -50.58 -27.69
C SER A 123 7.38 -50.57 -29.20
N GLU A 124 7.53 -49.40 -29.82
CA GLU A 124 7.51 -49.23 -31.28
C GLU A 124 8.73 -49.90 -31.94
N ILE A 125 9.93 -49.76 -31.36
CA ILE A 125 11.15 -50.42 -31.85
C ILE A 125 11.01 -51.95 -31.80
N VAL A 126 10.56 -52.51 -30.68
CA VAL A 126 10.41 -53.96 -30.50
C VAL A 126 9.28 -54.51 -31.38
N GLY A 127 8.14 -53.82 -31.44
CA GLY A 127 7.01 -54.21 -32.30
C GLY A 127 7.38 -54.19 -33.79
N GLY A 128 8.13 -53.16 -34.23
CA GLY A 128 8.63 -53.08 -35.60
C GLY A 128 9.65 -54.16 -35.94
N ALA A 129 10.55 -54.50 -35.00
CA ALA A 129 11.52 -55.58 -35.18
C ALA A 129 10.88 -56.97 -35.27
N ALA A 130 9.75 -57.21 -34.59
CA ALA A 130 9.03 -58.48 -34.63
C ALA A 130 8.12 -58.65 -35.86
N ALA A 131 7.89 -57.58 -36.63
CA ALA A 131 7.07 -57.59 -37.83
C ALA A 131 7.88 -57.84 -39.13
N VAL A 132 9.20 -58.00 -39.03
CA VAL A 132 10.15 -58.36 -40.09
C VAL A 132 10.58 -59.81 -39.90
#